data_AF-A0A0Q8FHU5-F1
#
_entry.id   AF-A0A0Q8FHU5-F1
#
_cell.length_a   1.000
_cell.length_b   1.000
_cell.length_c   1.000
_cell.angle_alpha   90.00
_cell.angle_beta   90.00
_cell.angle_gamma   90.00
#
_symmetry.space_group_name_H-M   'P 1'
#
loop_
_entity.id
_entity.type
_entity.pdbx_description
1 polymer ?
#
loop_
_entity_poly.entity_id
_entity_poly.type
_entity_poly.pdbx_seq_one_letter_code
_entity_poly.pdbx_strand_id
1 'polypeptide(L)'
;MSAPDDYDDDDDDDDWPMQWADPAIRQDYEAALGRLILAHNDVDVHLTELIACCLRRLGNPPALERLAHGMFAKRLENLEILQALPVQLNLNGMDIANLRRLNNLRNVVAHGHFEQDPFGGEYTLLSNRERRSDFPTERLNEITEELNAEARSLHANTAFYDALVDLILPDLASDSEGPAETMT
;
A
#
# COMPACT_ATOMS: atom_id res chain seq x y z
N MET A 1 -7.57 -58.37 -37.62
CA MET A 1 -8.10 -58.92 -36.35
C MET A 1 -6.90 -59.27 -35.48
N SER A 2 -6.89 -58.72 -34.27
CA SER A 2 -5.97 -58.94 -33.13
C SER A 2 -4.51 -58.51 -33.32
N ALA A 3 -3.85 -57.81 -32.41
CA ALA A 3 -4.14 -56.83 -31.35
C ALA A 3 -2.74 -56.24 -31.03
N PRO A 4 -2.56 -54.92 -30.83
CA PRO A 4 -1.29 -54.42 -30.31
C PRO A 4 -1.20 -54.78 -28.82
N ASP A 5 -0.06 -55.34 -28.42
CA ASP A 5 0.27 -55.62 -27.03
C ASP A 5 0.30 -54.32 -26.22
N ASP A 6 -0.51 -54.31 -25.16
CA ASP A 6 -0.45 -53.36 -24.05
C ASP A 6 0.93 -53.46 -23.38
N TYR A 7 1.70 -52.38 -23.45
CA TYR A 7 2.56 -51.99 -22.34
C TYR A 7 2.18 -50.55 -22.00
N ASP A 8 1.26 -50.45 -21.03
CA ASP A 8 1.29 -49.40 -20.02
C ASP A 8 2.74 -49.32 -19.51
N ASP A 9 3.47 -48.29 -19.91
CA ASP A 9 4.70 -47.89 -19.25
C ASP A 9 4.43 -46.48 -18.74
N ASP A 10 3.72 -46.48 -17.61
CA ASP A 10 3.70 -45.47 -16.57
C ASP A 10 4.16 -44.08 -17.03
N ASP A 11 3.18 -43.27 -17.46
CA ASP A 11 3.16 -41.85 -17.08
C ASP A 11 3.12 -41.85 -15.54
N ASP A 12 4.27 -42.11 -14.90
CA ASP A 12 4.58 -41.59 -13.58
C ASP A 12 4.62 -40.07 -13.79
N ASP A 13 3.41 -39.50 -13.81
CA ASP A 13 3.11 -38.20 -13.24
C ASP A 13 3.82 -38.21 -11.88
N ASP A 14 5.09 -37.79 -11.90
CA ASP A 14 5.86 -37.33 -10.75
C ASP A 14 5.14 -36.08 -10.20
N ASP A 15 3.94 -36.30 -9.67
CA ASP A 15 3.28 -35.58 -8.60
C ASP A 15 4.11 -35.75 -7.31
N TRP A 16 5.43 -35.58 -7.44
CA TRP A 16 6.33 -35.43 -6.33
C TRP A 16 5.98 -34.08 -5.71
N PRO A 17 5.64 -34.01 -4.41
CA PRO A 17 5.34 -32.74 -3.79
C PRO A 17 6.59 -31.86 -3.91
N MET A 18 6.51 -30.82 -4.76
CA MET A 18 7.45 -29.69 -4.82
C MET A 18 7.37 -28.91 -3.50
N GLN A 19 7.79 -29.54 -2.41
CA GLN A 19 7.98 -28.98 -1.07
C GLN A 19 9.47 -29.08 -0.74
N TRP A 20 10.30 -28.38 -1.51
CA TRP A 20 11.74 -28.27 -1.24
C TRP A 20 12.13 -26.86 -0.75
N ALA A 21 11.16 -26.11 -0.25
CA ALA A 21 11.40 -24.94 0.57
C ALA A 21 11.63 -25.41 2.00
N ASP A 22 12.68 -24.93 2.67
CA ASP A 22 12.64 -24.92 4.13
C ASP A 22 11.39 -24.13 4.55
N PRO A 23 10.39 -24.78 5.19
CA PRO A 23 9.13 -24.14 5.51
C PRO A 23 9.31 -22.87 6.34
N ALA A 24 10.37 -22.81 7.16
CA ALA A 24 10.69 -21.64 7.97
C ALA A 24 11.06 -20.42 7.10
N ILE A 25 11.86 -20.63 6.06
CA ILE A 25 12.30 -19.54 5.18
C ILE A 25 11.13 -18.98 4.36
N ARG A 26 10.26 -19.87 3.86
CA ARG A 26 9.04 -19.45 3.17
C ARG A 26 8.14 -18.63 4.09
N GLN A 27 7.95 -19.11 5.31
CA GLN A 27 7.17 -18.42 6.33
C GLN A 27 7.74 -17.03 6.65
N ASP A 28 9.06 -16.90 6.78
CA ASP A 28 9.72 -15.61 7.08
C ASP A 28 9.59 -14.62 5.93
N TYR A 29 9.71 -15.08 4.68
CA TYR A 29 9.52 -14.25 3.49
C TYR A 29 8.05 -13.79 3.37
N GLU A 30 7.09 -14.71 3.51
CA GLU A 30 5.65 -14.39 3.48
C GLU A 30 5.29 -13.41 4.61
N ALA A 31 5.87 -13.57 5.80
CA ALA A 31 5.70 -12.63 6.90
C ALA A 31 6.28 -11.23 6.57
N ALA A 32 7.46 -11.15 5.94
CA ALA A 32 8.05 -9.88 5.52
C ALA A 32 7.20 -9.19 4.44
N LEU A 33 6.70 -9.95 3.46
CA LEU A 33 5.77 -9.45 2.46
C LEU A 33 4.48 -8.94 3.08
N GLY A 34 3.91 -9.69 4.02
CA GLY A 34 2.71 -9.28 4.76
C GLY A 34 2.92 -7.96 5.50
N ARG A 35 4.06 -7.79 6.19
CA ARG A 35 4.42 -6.53 6.86
C ARG A 35 4.53 -5.36 5.88
N LEU A 36 5.14 -5.57 4.71
CA LEU A 36 5.24 -4.55 3.67
C LEU A 36 3.86 -4.10 3.18
N ILE A 37 2.96 -5.05 2.91
CA ILE A 37 1.60 -4.75 2.45
C ILE A 37 0.82 -3.95 3.50
N LEU A 38 0.93 -4.34 4.77
CA LEU A 38 0.30 -3.61 5.87
C LEU A 38 0.83 -2.18 5.98
N ALA A 39 2.17 -2.01 5.96
CA ALA A 39 2.77 -0.68 6.01
C ALA A 39 2.36 0.20 4.82
N HIS A 40 2.20 -0.38 3.62
CA HIS A 40 1.68 0.36 2.46
C HIS A 40 0.23 0.80 2.63
N ASN A 41 -0.62 -0.07 3.19
CA ASN A 41 -2.01 0.26 3.47
C ASN A 41 -2.12 1.39 4.51
N ASP A 42 -1.26 1.40 5.53
CA ASP A 42 -1.22 2.49 6.52
C ASP A 42 -0.88 3.84 5.86
N VAL A 43 0.12 3.86 4.97
CA VAL A 43 0.42 5.04 4.15
C VAL A 43 -0.79 5.45 3.32
N ASP A 44 -1.52 4.50 2.74
CA ASP A 44 -2.69 4.77 1.91
C ASP A 44 -3.85 5.40 2.69
N VAL A 45 -4.10 4.91 3.90
CA VAL A 45 -5.09 5.48 4.82
C VAL A 45 -4.70 6.92 5.15
N HIS A 46 -3.47 7.16 5.61
CA HIS A 46 -3.04 8.50 5.99
C HIS A 46 -2.97 9.47 4.82
N LEU A 47 -2.65 9.01 3.61
CA LEU A 47 -2.75 9.82 2.40
C LEU A 47 -4.18 10.31 2.16
N THR A 48 -5.16 9.42 2.35
CA THR A 48 -6.59 9.74 2.21
C THR A 48 -7.02 10.78 3.24
N GLU A 49 -6.66 10.55 4.49
CA GLU A 49 -6.96 11.45 5.61
C GLU A 49 -6.34 12.83 5.39
N LEU A 50 -5.09 12.89 4.94
CA LEU A 50 -4.42 14.15 4.66
C LEU A 50 -5.09 14.95 3.54
N ILE A 51 -5.48 14.28 2.45
CA ILE A 51 -6.23 14.93 1.36
C ILE A 51 -7.57 15.44 1.90
N ALA A 52 -8.28 14.64 2.69
CA ALA A 52 -9.53 15.07 3.32
C ALA A 52 -9.33 16.29 4.24
N CYS A 53 -8.25 16.34 5.02
CA CYS A 53 -7.88 17.52 5.82
C CYS A 53 -7.64 18.77 4.96
N CYS A 54 -6.96 18.62 3.83
CA CYS A 54 -6.75 19.71 2.88
C CYS A 54 -8.09 20.22 2.33
N LEU A 55 -8.99 19.32 1.95
CA LEU A 55 -10.32 19.67 1.45
C LEU A 55 -11.17 20.37 2.52
N ARG A 56 -11.11 19.91 3.78
CA ARG A 56 -11.76 20.59 4.92
C ARG A 56 -11.29 22.02 5.06
N ARG A 57 -9.99 22.29 4.93
CA ARG A 57 -9.46 23.66 4.94
C ARG A 57 -9.88 24.52 3.76
N LEU A 58 -10.18 23.90 2.62
CA LEU A 58 -10.77 24.58 1.47
C LEU A 58 -12.29 24.76 1.60
N GLY A 59 -12.89 24.37 2.72
CA GLY A 59 -14.33 24.50 2.99
C GLY A 59 -15.18 23.35 2.44
N ASN A 60 -14.60 22.16 2.23
CA ASN A 60 -15.29 20.98 1.68
C ASN A 60 -16.12 21.26 0.42
N PRO A 61 -15.53 21.82 -0.65
CA PRO A 61 -16.29 22.06 -1.88
C PRO A 61 -16.72 20.71 -2.49
N PRO A 62 -18.03 20.46 -2.72
CA PRO A 62 -18.53 19.16 -3.19
C PRO A 62 -17.86 18.69 -4.50
N ALA A 63 -17.45 19.63 -5.36
CA ALA A 63 -16.78 19.33 -6.61
C ALA A 63 -15.38 18.67 -6.44
N LEU A 64 -14.77 18.80 -5.26
CA LEU A 64 -13.42 18.31 -4.97
C LEU A 64 -13.39 17.08 -4.06
N GLU A 65 -14.52 16.60 -3.51
CA GLU A 65 -14.56 15.41 -2.64
C GLU A 65 -13.88 14.20 -3.28
N ARG A 66 -14.07 14.03 -4.60
CA ARG A 66 -13.44 12.97 -5.39
C ARG A 66 -11.91 12.95 -5.36
N LEU A 67 -11.26 14.03 -4.91
CA LEU A 67 -9.79 14.08 -4.83
C LEU A 67 -9.24 13.11 -3.77
N ALA A 68 -10.01 12.80 -2.74
CA ALA A 68 -9.64 11.84 -1.68
C ALA A 68 -9.88 10.37 -2.08
N HIS A 69 -10.42 10.10 -3.27
CA HIS A 69 -10.85 8.76 -3.68
C HIS A 69 -10.09 8.25 -4.91
N GLY A 70 -10.16 6.93 -5.12
CA GLY A 70 -9.56 6.25 -6.26
C GLY A 70 -8.22 5.60 -5.94
N MET A 71 -7.45 5.28 -6.97
CA MET A 71 -6.17 4.58 -6.83
C MET A 71 -5.13 5.44 -6.11
N PHE A 72 -4.20 4.80 -5.38
CA PHE A 72 -3.09 5.44 -4.67
C PHE A 72 -2.36 6.47 -5.54
N ALA A 73 -1.94 6.08 -6.75
CA ALA A 73 -1.25 6.97 -7.68
C ALA A 73 -2.06 8.21 -8.03
N LYS A 74 -3.39 8.07 -8.19
CA LYS A 74 -4.26 9.20 -8.49
C LYS A 74 -4.40 10.15 -7.29
N ARG A 75 -4.47 9.61 -6.07
CA ARG A 75 -4.47 10.42 -4.84
C ARG A 75 -3.16 11.17 -4.66
N LEU A 76 -2.01 10.59 -5.00
CA LEU A 76 -0.73 11.31 -5.01
C LEU A 76 -0.71 12.46 -6.03
N GLU A 77 -1.20 12.25 -7.25
CA GLU A 77 -1.34 13.35 -8.23
C GLU A 77 -2.24 14.47 -7.70
N ASN A 78 -3.36 14.10 -7.06
CA ASN A 78 -4.27 15.08 -6.47
C ASN A 78 -3.58 15.86 -5.34
N LEU A 79 -2.74 15.21 -4.54
CA LEU A 79 -1.96 15.85 -3.49
C LEU A 79 -0.93 16.84 -4.05
N GLU A 80 -0.28 16.54 -5.18
CA GLU A 80 0.60 17.49 -5.87
C GLU A 80 -0.16 18.72 -6.37
N ILE A 81 -1.35 18.52 -6.92
CA ILE A 81 -2.20 19.63 -7.35
C ILE A 81 -2.54 20.52 -6.15
N LEU A 82 -2.92 19.91 -5.01
CA LEU A 82 -3.20 20.64 -3.78
C LEU A 82 -1.96 21.39 -3.27
N GLN A 83 -0.77 20.79 -3.33
CA GLN A 83 0.50 21.41 -2.93
C GLN A 83 0.84 22.63 -3.81
N ALA A 84 0.43 22.62 -5.09
CA ALA A 84 0.66 23.71 -6.03
C ALA A 84 -0.33 24.88 -5.89
N LEU A 85 -1.40 24.72 -5.11
CA LEU A 85 -2.36 25.82 -4.90
C LEU A 85 -1.71 26.97 -4.11
N PRO A 86 -2.07 28.23 -4.39
CA PRO A 86 -1.58 29.40 -3.64
C PRO A 86 -2.25 29.54 -2.26
N VAL A 87 -2.60 28.41 -1.63
CA VAL A 87 -3.25 28.32 -0.32
C VAL A 87 -2.28 27.60 0.62
N GLN A 88 -2.10 28.11 1.84
CA GLN A 88 -1.22 27.49 2.82
C GLN A 88 -1.83 26.20 3.38
N LEU A 89 -1.62 25.11 2.65
CA LEU A 89 -1.94 23.74 3.08
C LEU A 89 -0.78 23.08 3.82
N ASN A 90 0.32 23.80 4.14
CA ASN A 90 1.45 23.26 4.91
C ASN A 90 1.91 21.85 4.48
N LEU A 91 1.81 21.55 3.18
CA LEU A 91 2.23 20.28 2.58
C LEU A 91 3.75 20.27 2.30
N ASN A 92 4.48 21.18 2.94
CA ASN A 92 5.89 21.40 2.74
C ASN A 92 6.67 20.29 3.45
N GLY A 93 7.48 19.54 2.71
CA GLY A 93 8.29 18.46 3.26
C GLY A 93 7.78 17.04 2.98
N MET A 94 6.66 16.88 2.26
CA MET A 94 6.28 15.56 1.76
C MET A 94 7.09 15.19 0.52
N ASP A 95 7.71 14.02 0.56
CA ASP A 95 8.42 13.46 -0.58
C ASP A 95 7.49 12.60 -1.44
N ILE A 96 6.73 13.27 -2.31
CA ILE A 96 5.78 12.60 -3.21
C ILE A 96 6.51 11.69 -4.20
N ALA A 97 7.76 12.01 -4.58
CA ALA A 97 8.57 11.16 -5.44
C ALA A 97 8.91 9.84 -4.73
N ASN A 98 9.25 9.89 -3.45
CA ASN A 98 9.49 8.70 -2.64
C ASN A 98 8.22 7.85 -2.48
N LEU A 99 7.07 8.46 -2.18
CA LEU A 99 5.78 7.74 -2.08
C LEU A 99 5.41 7.01 -3.38
N ARG A 100 5.67 7.63 -4.55
CA ARG A 100 5.50 6.95 -5.85
C ARG A 100 6.44 5.77 -6.01
N ARG A 101 7.73 5.96 -5.67
CA ARG A 101 8.74 4.89 -5.73
C ARG A 101 8.31 3.70 -4.86
N LEU A 102 7.89 3.95 -3.62
CA LEU A 102 7.44 2.91 -2.68
C LEU A 102 6.20 2.18 -3.19
N ASN A 103 5.21 2.89 -3.76
CA ASN A 103 4.05 2.28 -4.38
C ASN A 103 4.42 1.39 -5.58
N ASN A 104 5.38 1.81 -6.40
CA ASN A 104 5.88 0.99 -7.50
C ASN A 104 6.56 -0.28 -6.99
N LEU A 105 7.43 -0.17 -5.97
CA LEU A 105 8.07 -1.33 -5.35
C LEU A 105 7.03 -2.30 -4.77
N ARG A 106 6.02 -1.79 -4.07
CA ARG A 106 4.91 -2.62 -3.57
C ARG A 106 4.18 -3.34 -4.70
N ASN A 107 3.91 -2.68 -5.82
CA ASN A 107 3.25 -3.30 -6.96
C ASN A 107 4.12 -4.39 -7.62
N VAL A 108 5.43 -4.17 -7.72
CA VAL A 108 6.37 -5.19 -8.22
C VAL A 108 6.31 -6.44 -7.33
N VAL A 109 6.40 -6.27 -6.01
CA VAL A 109 6.44 -7.40 -5.09
C VAL A 109 5.06 -8.08 -4.99
N ALA A 110 3.97 -7.32 -4.96
CA ALA A 110 2.61 -7.86 -4.86
C ALA A 110 2.13 -8.62 -6.11
N HIS A 111 2.69 -8.30 -7.28
CA HIS A 111 2.36 -8.95 -8.55
C HIS A 111 3.43 -9.93 -9.04
N GLY A 112 4.52 -10.10 -8.29
CA GLY A 112 5.54 -11.08 -8.63
C GLY A 112 5.18 -12.49 -8.21
N HIS A 113 5.47 -13.47 -9.06
CA HIS A 113 5.36 -14.88 -8.70
C HIS A 113 6.57 -15.31 -7.87
N PHE A 114 6.32 -15.95 -6.73
CA PHE A 114 7.35 -16.57 -5.90
C PHE A 114 7.70 -17.96 -6.48
N GLU A 115 8.93 -18.13 -6.98
CA GLU A 115 9.46 -19.42 -7.40
C GLU A 115 10.80 -19.68 -6.72
N GLN A 116 10.97 -20.85 -6.08
CA GLN A 116 12.22 -21.24 -5.42
C GLN A 116 13.15 -22.06 -6.35
N ASP A 117 14.46 -21.80 -6.31
CA ASP A 117 15.45 -22.64 -7.01
C ASP A 117 15.77 -23.84 -6.10
N PRO A 118 15.50 -25.09 -6.54
CA PRO A 118 15.65 -26.29 -5.72
C PRO A 118 17.10 -26.70 -5.41
N PHE A 119 18.09 -26.21 -6.16
CA PHE A 119 19.45 -26.79 -6.14
C PHE A 119 20.53 -25.85 -5.61
N GLY A 120 20.30 -24.54 -5.61
CA GLY A 120 21.28 -23.53 -5.16
C GLY A 120 20.92 -22.79 -3.88
N GLY A 121 19.67 -22.89 -3.40
CA GLY A 121 19.17 -22.05 -2.32
C GLY A 121 19.07 -20.56 -2.68
N GLU A 122 19.31 -20.19 -3.95
CA GLU A 122 19.25 -18.83 -4.47
C GLU A 122 17.88 -18.46 -5.04
N TYR A 123 17.72 -17.14 -5.23
CA TYR A 123 16.42 -16.51 -5.30
C TYR A 123 16.01 -16.01 -6.75
N THR A 124 14.85 -16.41 -7.40
CA THR A 124 13.98 -15.77 -8.51
C THR A 124 12.54 -15.25 -8.10
N LEU A 125 12.20 -13.96 -8.33
CA LEU A 125 10.84 -13.38 -8.24
C LEU A 125 10.48 -13.10 -9.69
N LEU A 126 9.46 -13.75 -10.24
CA LEU A 126 9.12 -13.57 -11.65
C LEU A 126 8.06 -12.47 -11.74
N SER A 127 8.52 -11.23 -11.95
CA SER A 127 7.75 -10.28 -12.74
C SER A 127 8.36 -10.28 -14.15
N ASN A 128 7.59 -9.95 -15.18
CA ASN A 128 8.03 -9.97 -16.59
C ASN A 128 9.30 -9.13 -16.91
N ARG A 129 9.94 -8.46 -15.92
CA ARG A 129 11.15 -7.63 -16.11
C ARG A 129 12.22 -7.66 -15.00
N GLU A 130 11.96 -8.13 -13.78
CA GLU A 130 12.91 -8.04 -12.65
C GLU A 130 13.13 -9.41 -12.00
N ARG A 131 14.37 -9.71 -11.52
CA ARG A 131 14.79 -11.04 -10.97
C ARG A 131 14.85 -10.98 -9.42
N ARG A 132 14.77 -12.09 -8.63
CA ARG A 132 14.77 -12.07 -7.10
C ARG A 132 16.07 -11.47 -6.54
N SER A 133 17.13 -11.23 -7.32
CA SER A 133 18.27 -10.44 -6.83
C SER A 133 17.83 -9.09 -6.26
N ASP A 134 16.65 -8.62 -6.65
CA ASP A 134 16.21 -7.27 -6.38
C ASP A 134 15.37 -7.17 -5.07
N PHE A 135 14.86 -8.29 -4.53
CA PHE A 135 13.97 -8.30 -3.33
C PHE A 135 14.20 -9.45 -2.32
N PRO A 136 15.39 -9.55 -1.70
CA PRO A 136 15.56 -10.42 -0.52
C PRO A 136 14.70 -9.96 0.67
N THR A 137 14.48 -10.82 1.67
CA THR A 137 13.72 -10.51 2.90
C THR A 137 14.22 -9.23 3.59
N GLU A 138 15.53 -9.03 3.63
CA GLU A 138 16.15 -7.81 4.15
C GLU A 138 15.67 -6.56 3.40
N ARG A 139 15.63 -6.63 2.07
CA ARG A 139 15.13 -5.53 1.23
C ARG A 139 13.64 -5.26 1.45
N LEU A 140 12.83 -6.30 1.65
CA LEU A 140 11.42 -6.12 2.00
C LEU A 140 11.26 -5.41 3.35
N ASN A 141 12.09 -5.75 4.33
CA ASN A 141 12.09 -5.09 5.64
C ASN A 141 12.54 -3.62 5.52
N GLU A 142 13.59 -3.32 4.75
CA GLU A 142 14.01 -1.94 4.48
C GLU A 142 12.87 -1.11 3.87
N ILE A 143 12.22 -1.61 2.81
CA ILE A 143 11.09 -0.92 2.18
C ILE A 143 9.94 -0.73 3.18
N THR A 144 9.71 -1.71 4.05
CA THR A 144 8.71 -1.61 5.12
C THR A 144 9.04 -0.51 6.12
N GLU A 145 10.30 -0.38 6.53
CA GLU A 145 10.76 0.70 7.41
C GLU A 145 10.60 2.08 6.77
N GLU A 146 10.91 2.19 5.47
CA GLU A 146 10.69 3.41 4.69
C GLU A 146 9.20 3.78 4.63
N LEU A 147 8.32 2.82 4.34
CA LEU A 147 6.86 3.00 4.37
C LEU A 147 6.38 3.47 5.74
N ASN A 148 6.87 2.86 6.82
CA ASN A 148 6.51 3.24 8.18
C ASN A 148 6.97 4.66 8.53
N ALA A 149 8.12 5.10 8.02
CA ALA A 149 8.59 6.47 8.21
C ALA A 149 7.68 7.48 7.49
N GLU A 150 7.27 7.17 6.26
CA GLU A 150 6.32 7.99 5.51
C GLU A 150 4.94 8.03 6.17
N ALA A 151 4.44 6.88 6.65
CA ALA A 151 3.17 6.80 7.39
C ALA A 151 3.18 7.71 8.62
N ARG A 152 4.27 7.69 9.42
CA ARG A 152 4.43 8.59 10.57
C ARG A 152 4.45 10.06 10.16
N SER A 153 5.11 10.39 9.05
CA SER A 153 5.14 11.75 8.52
C SER A 153 3.75 12.23 8.10
N LEU A 154 3.01 11.43 7.34
CA LEU A 154 1.64 11.72 6.92
C LEU A 154 0.69 11.84 8.12
N HIS A 155 0.81 10.95 9.10
CA HIS A 155 0.02 11.00 10.32
C HIS A 155 0.30 12.27 11.14
N ALA A 156 1.57 12.66 11.31
CA ALA A 156 1.92 13.89 12.01
C ALA A 156 1.36 15.14 11.31
N ASN A 157 1.36 15.17 9.98
CA ASN A 157 0.72 16.23 9.21
C ASN A 157 -0.79 16.26 9.46
N THR A 158 -1.45 15.10 9.41
CA THR A 158 -2.89 14.97 9.68
C THR A 158 -3.25 15.43 11.10
N ALA A 159 -2.48 15.01 12.12
CA ALA A 159 -2.68 15.44 13.50
C ALA A 159 -2.49 16.94 13.70
N PHE A 160 -1.53 17.57 12.99
CA PHE A 160 -1.38 19.03 12.99
C PHE A 160 -2.62 19.73 12.42
N TYR A 161 -3.25 19.15 11.41
CA TYR A 161 -4.49 19.67 10.85
C TYR A 161 -5.65 19.63 11.83
N ASP A 162 -5.87 18.49 12.49
CA ASP A 162 -6.95 18.33 13.47
C ASP A 162 -6.76 19.28 14.66
N ALA A 163 -5.56 19.34 15.24
CA ALA A 163 -5.26 20.24 16.34
C ALA A 163 -5.44 21.72 15.99
N LEU A 164 -5.17 22.10 14.73
CA LEU A 164 -5.35 23.48 14.28
C LEU A 164 -6.82 23.82 14.00
N VAL A 165 -7.63 22.86 13.55
CA VAL A 165 -9.09 23.05 13.42
C VAL A 165 -9.70 23.31 14.79
N ASP A 166 -9.35 22.51 15.80
CA ASP A 166 -9.85 22.67 17.18
C ASP A 166 -9.44 24.03 17.80
N LEU A 167 -8.29 24.58 17.39
CA LEU A 167 -7.78 25.84 17.91
C LEU A 167 -8.37 27.08 17.21
N ILE A 168 -8.64 26.99 15.90
CA ILE A 168 -9.06 28.15 15.08
C ILE A 168 -10.58 28.22 14.88
N LEU A 169 -11.29 27.09 14.94
CA LEU A 169 -12.74 27.01 14.69
C LEU A 169 -13.47 26.12 15.72
N PRO A 170 -13.47 26.48 17.03
CA PRO A 170 -14.17 25.69 18.04
C PRO A 170 -15.70 25.58 17.80
N ASP A 171 -16.30 26.57 17.13
CA ASP A 171 -17.76 26.65 16.88
C ASP A 171 -18.28 25.71 15.77
N LEU A 172 -17.42 25.12 14.92
CA LEU A 172 -17.87 24.15 13.91
C LEU A 172 -17.97 22.71 14.44
N ALA A 173 -17.37 22.44 15.61
CA ALA A 173 -17.44 21.13 16.26
C ALA A 173 -18.75 20.93 17.06
N SER A 174 -19.49 22.00 17.37
CA SER A 174 -20.69 21.97 18.22
C SER A 174 -22.02 21.77 17.50
N ASP A 175 -22.07 21.87 16.16
CA ASP A 175 -23.35 21.90 15.43
C ASP A 175 -23.88 20.51 14.99
N SER A 176 -23.39 19.41 15.58
CA SER A 176 -23.92 18.06 15.29
C SER A 176 -25.05 17.58 16.21
N GLU A 177 -25.45 18.36 17.22
CA GLU A 177 -26.68 18.11 17.98
C GLU A 177 -27.83 18.94 17.39
N GLY A 178 -28.51 18.36 16.39
CA GLY A 178 -29.74 18.93 15.84
C GLY A 178 -30.79 19.15 16.93
N PRO A 179 -31.60 20.23 16.86
CA PRO A 179 -32.62 20.47 17.85
C PRO A 179 -33.65 19.35 17.81
N ALA A 180 -33.80 18.65 18.94
CA ALA A 180 -34.92 17.74 19.15
C ALA A 180 -36.22 18.53 18.97
N GLU A 181 -36.94 18.23 17.89
CA GLU A 181 -38.27 18.76 17.61
C GLU A 181 -39.21 18.42 18.78
N THR A 182 -39.52 19.41 19.62
CA THR A 182 -40.74 19.42 20.42
C THR A 182 -41.85 20.08 19.62
N MET A 183 -42.73 19.25 19.04
CA MET A 183 -44.11 19.54 18.59
C MET A 183 -44.70 18.16 18.28
N THR A 184 -45.74 17.62 18.93
CA THR A 184 -46.93 18.19 19.59
C THR A 184 -47.52 17.13 20.50
#